data_AF-A0A8K0WNM0-F1
#
_entry.id   AF-A0A8K0WNM0-F1
#
_cell.length_a   1.000
_cell.length_b   1.000
_cell.length_c   1.000
_cell.angle_alpha   90.00
_cell.angle_beta   90.00
_cell.angle_gamma   90.00
#
_symmetry.space_group_name_H-M   'P 1'
#
loop_
_entity.id
_entity.type
_entity.pdbx_description
1 polymer ?
#
loop_
_entity_poly.entity_id
_entity_poly.type
_entity_poly.pdbx_seq_one_letter_code
_entity_poly.pdbx_strand_id
1 'polypeptide(L)'
;MCASSSSDRAIKIEGHVDFLCPWSYLAERTVDAAIQTFQSKHPGWQFEVIWRPFILFPDLGTGISKREFYDKDVSQTPAAKARLRTAGSKYGVIFSWLGRTGSSRNAHTLSNLVLERLGSAAQARVVEQLFAGHFEHGRDISSQQWLLEVGCQAGLPEEEVRAMLRSDAAARATEWAARRAREQHGVEAVPCMTVQSRFRVGGYQDQDLFETLFEKIKTEKEASAVEQAYSVSREMGGEEDGCRPQFTPG
;
A
#
# COMPACT_ATOMS: atom_id res chain seq x y z
N MET A 1 2.86 5.25 -34.83
CA MET A 1 2.35 4.50 -33.66
C MET A 1 2.85 5.20 -32.42
N CYS A 2 2.01 6.02 -31.78
CA CYS A 2 2.39 6.67 -30.52
C CYS A 2 2.44 5.58 -29.44
N ALA A 3 3.64 5.27 -28.94
CA ALA A 3 3.78 4.43 -27.76
C ALA A 3 3.10 5.17 -26.60
N SER A 4 1.91 4.72 -26.18
CA SER A 4 1.29 5.20 -24.96
C SER A 4 2.29 5.05 -23.83
N SER A 5 2.62 6.14 -23.15
CA SER A 5 3.62 6.12 -22.08
C SER A 5 3.19 5.10 -21.01
N SER A 6 4.14 4.33 -20.49
CA SER A 6 3.89 3.36 -19.40
C SER A 6 3.23 3.98 -18.17
N SER A 7 3.31 5.31 -17.99
CA SER A 7 2.70 6.06 -16.89
C SER A 7 1.17 6.22 -16.99
N ASP A 8 0.60 6.10 -18.19
CA ASP A 8 -0.84 6.34 -18.37
C ASP A 8 -1.68 5.18 -17.80
N ARG A 9 -1.14 3.96 -17.82
CA ARG A 9 -1.79 2.74 -17.30
C ARG A 9 -1.26 2.30 -15.94
N ALA A 10 -1.01 3.27 -15.06
CA ALA A 10 -0.58 3.01 -13.69
C ALA A 10 -1.58 3.58 -12.67
N ILE A 11 -1.91 2.78 -11.65
CA ILE A 11 -2.71 3.18 -10.49
C ILE A 11 -1.82 3.16 -9.25
N LYS A 12 -1.70 4.31 -8.59
CA LYS A 12 -0.94 4.44 -7.34
C LYS A 12 -1.86 4.27 -6.14
N ILE A 13 -1.40 3.54 -5.14
CA ILE A 13 -2.10 3.34 -3.86
C ILE A 13 -1.10 3.62 -2.75
N GLU A 14 -1.46 4.48 -1.81
CA GLU A 14 -0.72 4.67 -0.57
C GLU A 14 -1.56 4.20 0.62
N GLY A 15 -1.04 3.27 1.40
CA GLY A 15 -1.73 2.68 2.54
C GLY A 15 -1.05 2.99 3.86
N HIS A 16 -1.71 3.73 4.74
CA HIS A 16 -1.29 3.89 6.13
C HIS A 16 -1.80 2.70 6.95
N VAL A 17 -0.87 1.96 7.55
CA VAL A 17 -1.13 0.71 8.26
C VAL A 17 -0.27 0.60 9.52
N ASP A 18 -0.73 -0.22 10.47
CA ASP A 18 0.09 -0.70 11.59
C ASP A 18 0.13 -2.23 11.56
N PHE A 19 1.31 -2.81 11.75
CA PHE A 19 1.50 -4.27 11.86
C PHE A 19 0.83 -4.89 13.09
N LEU A 20 0.43 -4.08 14.08
CA LEU A 20 -0.37 -4.53 15.22
C LEU A 20 -1.89 -4.48 14.96
N CYS A 21 -2.34 -3.95 13.83
CA CYS A 21 -3.76 -3.83 13.51
C CYS A 21 -4.23 -5.00 12.61
N PRO A 22 -5.10 -5.90 13.09
CA PRO A 22 -5.58 -7.02 12.27
C PRO A 22 -6.43 -6.57 11.07
N TRP A 23 -7.12 -5.43 11.18
CA TRP A 23 -7.84 -4.84 10.04
C TRP A 23 -6.90 -4.27 8.97
N SER A 24 -5.71 -3.81 9.36
CA SER A 24 -4.69 -3.38 8.39
C SER A 24 -4.18 -4.56 7.56
N TYR A 25 -4.02 -5.73 8.19
CA TYR A 25 -3.70 -6.95 7.46
C TYR A 25 -4.79 -7.31 6.45
N LEU A 26 -6.05 -7.30 6.86
CA LEU A 26 -7.14 -7.60 5.92
C LEU A 26 -7.24 -6.58 4.78
N ALA A 27 -6.98 -5.30 5.04
CA ALA A 27 -6.95 -4.31 3.96
C ALA A 27 -5.82 -4.54 2.96
N GLU A 28 -4.65 -5.01 3.42
CA GLU A 28 -3.57 -5.43 2.53
C GLU A 28 -4.01 -6.58 1.63
N ARG A 29 -4.59 -7.66 2.20
CA ARG A 29 -5.14 -8.79 1.42
C ARG A 29 -6.25 -8.38 0.46
N THR A 30 -7.13 -7.46 0.89
CA THR A 30 -8.18 -6.93 0.03
C THR A 30 -7.61 -6.19 -1.18
N VAL A 31 -6.63 -5.31 -0.97
CA VAL A 31 -6.02 -4.52 -2.05
C VAL A 31 -5.28 -5.44 -3.01
N ASP A 32 -4.52 -6.42 -2.51
CA ASP A 32 -3.82 -7.40 -3.34
C ASP A 32 -4.80 -8.21 -4.21
N ALA A 33 -5.88 -8.74 -3.61
CA ALA A 33 -6.91 -9.47 -4.35
C ALA A 33 -7.63 -8.59 -5.40
N ALA A 34 -7.92 -7.33 -5.06
CA ALA A 34 -8.52 -6.38 -5.99
C ALA A 34 -7.60 -6.08 -7.18
N ILE A 35 -6.29 -5.92 -6.94
CA ILE A 35 -5.28 -5.68 -7.98
C ILE A 35 -5.20 -6.90 -8.91
N GLN A 36 -5.07 -8.10 -8.37
CA GLN A 36 -5.01 -9.33 -9.17
C GLN A 36 -6.26 -9.50 -10.04
N THR A 37 -7.43 -9.27 -9.46
CA THR A 37 -8.70 -9.34 -10.19
C THR A 37 -8.76 -8.30 -11.31
N PHE A 38 -8.38 -7.05 -11.03
CA PHE A 38 -8.36 -5.98 -12.02
C PHE A 38 -7.36 -6.27 -13.15
N GLN A 39 -6.14 -6.69 -12.84
CA GLN A 39 -5.12 -7.00 -13.84
C GLN A 39 -5.50 -8.19 -14.73
N SER A 40 -6.25 -9.17 -14.20
CA SER A 40 -6.78 -10.28 -15.01
C SER A 40 -7.79 -9.80 -16.07
N LYS A 41 -8.56 -8.76 -15.78
CA LYS A 41 -9.53 -8.14 -16.69
C LYS A 41 -8.87 -7.13 -17.64
N HIS A 42 -7.82 -6.45 -17.17
CA HIS A 42 -7.17 -5.32 -17.87
C HIS A 42 -5.65 -5.52 -17.97
N PRO A 43 -5.18 -6.45 -18.82
CA PRO A 43 -3.76 -6.73 -18.97
C PRO A 43 -2.99 -5.47 -19.42
N GLY A 44 -1.81 -5.27 -18.83
CA GLY A 44 -0.96 -4.11 -19.09
C GLY A 44 -1.16 -2.92 -18.16
N TRP A 45 -2.17 -2.96 -17.27
CA TRP A 45 -2.27 -2.02 -16.15
C TRP A 45 -1.32 -2.40 -15.01
N GLN A 46 -0.62 -1.41 -14.49
CA GLN A 46 0.35 -1.54 -13.42
C GLN A 46 -0.16 -0.89 -12.14
N PHE A 47 0.26 -1.43 -10.99
CA PHE A 47 -0.02 -0.85 -9.69
C PHE A 47 1.27 -0.53 -8.97
N GLU A 48 1.31 0.64 -8.34
CA GLU A 48 2.34 1.02 -7.40
C GLU A 48 1.68 1.14 -6.02
N VAL A 49 1.98 0.21 -5.13
CA VAL A 49 1.45 0.22 -3.77
C VAL A 49 2.57 0.57 -2.80
N ILE A 50 2.38 1.65 -2.04
CA ILE A 50 3.33 2.10 -1.02
C ILE A 50 2.66 1.99 0.34
N TRP A 51 3.29 1.27 1.26
CA TRP A 51 2.83 1.14 2.63
C TRP A 51 3.56 2.13 3.52
N ARG A 52 2.80 2.94 4.25
CA ARG A 52 3.29 3.99 5.14
C ARG A 52 3.04 3.63 6.60
N PRO A 53 3.96 4.03 7.49
CA PRO A 53 3.84 3.69 8.89
C PRO A 53 2.71 4.47 9.56
N PHE A 54 2.00 3.78 10.44
CA PHE A 54 1.16 4.37 11.45
C PHE A 54 1.38 3.57 12.74
N ILE A 55 1.55 4.25 13.86
CA ILE A 55 1.85 3.59 15.14
C ILE A 55 0.67 3.83 16.08
N LEU A 56 -0.05 2.76 16.41
CA LEU A 56 -1.16 2.74 17.34
C LEU A 56 -0.68 2.73 18.80
N PHE A 57 0.38 1.96 19.07
CA PHE A 57 0.89 1.72 20.43
C PHE A 57 2.38 2.12 20.52
N PRO A 58 2.70 3.41 20.55
CA PRO A 58 4.09 3.89 20.51
C PRO A 58 4.92 3.46 21.72
N ASP A 59 4.26 3.27 22.87
CA ASP A 59 4.91 2.90 24.14
C ASP A 59 4.90 1.38 24.40
N LEU A 60 4.48 0.58 23.42
CA LEU A 60 4.43 -0.87 23.59
C LEU A 60 5.85 -1.44 23.73
N GLY A 61 6.09 -2.19 24.80
CA GLY A 61 7.33 -2.93 24.99
C GLY A 61 7.54 -4.03 23.95
N THR A 62 8.62 -4.81 24.10
CA THR A 62 8.96 -5.91 23.18
C THR A 62 8.74 -7.27 23.83
N GLY A 63 8.31 -8.25 23.05
CA GLY A 63 8.13 -9.62 23.52
C GLY A 63 7.07 -9.79 24.62
N ILE A 64 6.01 -9.01 24.65
CA ILE A 64 4.92 -9.27 25.59
C ILE A 64 4.04 -10.43 25.08
N SER A 65 3.18 -10.98 25.96
CA SER A 65 2.20 -11.99 25.59
C SER A 65 1.22 -11.43 24.56
N LYS A 66 1.18 -12.02 23.36
CA LYS A 66 0.29 -11.57 22.28
C LYS A 66 -1.18 -11.69 22.66
N ARG A 67 -1.55 -12.83 23.27
CA ARG A 67 -2.91 -13.08 23.74
C ARG A 67 -3.35 -12.02 24.75
N GLU A 68 -2.55 -11.81 25.80
CA GLU A 68 -2.89 -10.83 26.84
C GLU A 68 -2.98 -9.41 26.30
N PHE A 69 -2.11 -9.05 25.35
CA PHE A 69 -2.18 -7.75 24.69
C PHE A 69 -3.52 -7.56 23.95
N TYR A 70 -3.89 -8.48 23.06
CA TYR A 70 -5.13 -8.39 22.29
C TYR A 70 -6.41 -8.69 23.06
N ASP A 71 -6.31 -9.29 24.26
CA ASP A 71 -7.45 -9.45 25.16
C ASP A 71 -7.71 -8.19 26.00
N LYS A 72 -6.68 -7.37 26.25
CA LYS A 72 -6.80 -6.05 26.91
C LYS A 72 -7.19 -4.94 25.94
N ASP A 73 -6.90 -5.10 24.65
CA ASP A 73 -7.31 -4.17 23.62
C ASP A 73 -8.84 -4.16 23.49
N VAL A 74 -9.46 -3.07 23.94
CA VAL A 74 -10.92 -2.88 23.95
C VAL A 74 -11.54 -2.88 22.55
N SER A 75 -10.75 -2.63 21.51
CA SER A 75 -11.22 -2.73 20.12
C SER A 75 -11.41 -4.19 19.66
N GLN A 76 -10.80 -5.15 20.37
CA GLN A 76 -10.75 -6.56 20.00
C GLN A 76 -11.72 -7.44 20.80
N THR A 77 -12.97 -6.99 20.90
CA THR A 77 -14.08 -7.75 21.50
C THR A 77 -14.33 -9.11 20.80
N PRO A 78 -15.03 -10.08 21.44
CA PRO A 78 -15.41 -11.33 20.77
C PRO A 78 -16.16 -11.12 19.45
N ALA A 79 -17.04 -10.11 19.38
CA ALA A 79 -17.74 -9.74 18.16
C ALA A 79 -16.79 -9.18 17.09
N ALA A 80 -15.82 -8.34 17.47
CA ALA A 80 -14.80 -7.86 16.55
C ALA A 80 -13.92 -8.99 16.00
N LYS A 81 -13.48 -9.92 16.86
CA LYS A 81 -12.73 -11.14 16.46
C LYS A 81 -13.56 -12.04 15.54
N ALA A 82 -14.87 -12.17 15.75
CA ALA A 82 -15.75 -12.90 14.85
C ALA A 82 -15.86 -12.25 13.47
N ARG A 83 -16.00 -10.90 13.43
CA ARG A 83 -15.99 -10.14 12.16
C ARG A 83 -14.66 -10.30 11.41
N LEU A 84 -13.52 -10.24 12.12
CA LEU A 84 -12.20 -10.50 11.54
C LEU A 84 -12.11 -11.88 10.91
N ARG A 85 -12.64 -12.92 11.57
CA ARG A 85 -12.65 -14.29 11.03
C ARG A 85 -13.48 -14.38 9.75
N THR A 86 -14.68 -13.79 9.74
CA THR A 86 -15.55 -13.80 8.54
C THR A 86 -14.94 -13.03 7.38
N ALA A 87 -14.30 -11.88 7.64
CA ALA A 87 -13.62 -11.12 6.59
C ALA A 87 -12.35 -11.84 6.11
N GLY A 88 -11.53 -12.36 7.02
CA GLY A 88 -10.29 -13.08 6.72
C GLY A 88 -10.50 -14.37 5.94
N SER A 89 -11.61 -15.09 6.16
CA SER A 89 -11.88 -16.33 5.41
C SER A 89 -12.00 -16.14 3.90
N LYS A 90 -12.35 -14.93 3.43
CA LYS A 90 -12.38 -14.59 2.00
C LYS A 90 -10.99 -14.67 1.35
N TYR A 91 -9.95 -14.49 2.16
CA TYR A 91 -8.55 -14.42 1.73
C TYR A 91 -7.71 -15.59 2.26
N GLY A 92 -8.36 -16.60 2.86
CA GLY A 92 -7.68 -17.74 3.48
C GLY A 92 -6.96 -17.42 4.79
N VAL A 93 -7.18 -16.24 5.38
CA VAL A 93 -6.47 -15.79 6.58
C VAL A 93 -7.03 -16.48 7.83
N ILE A 94 -6.14 -17.12 8.59
CA ILE A 94 -6.47 -17.75 9.88
C ILE A 94 -5.73 -17.04 11.00
N PHE A 95 -6.43 -16.13 11.68
CA PHE A 95 -5.86 -15.38 12.80
C PHE A 95 -5.46 -16.28 13.98
N SER A 96 -4.18 -16.18 14.35
CA SER A 96 -3.59 -16.71 15.57
C SER A 96 -3.27 -15.58 16.55
N TRP A 97 -3.79 -15.70 17.77
CA TRP A 97 -3.52 -14.78 18.88
C TRP A 97 -2.42 -15.32 19.82
N LEU A 98 -1.74 -16.39 19.42
CA LEU A 98 -0.67 -17.03 20.17
C LEU A 98 0.69 -16.39 19.86
N GLY A 99 1.67 -16.66 20.72
CA GLY A 99 3.04 -16.17 20.57
C GLY A 99 3.29 -14.86 21.32
N ARG A 100 4.30 -14.13 20.84
CA ARG A 100 4.74 -12.85 21.43
C ARG A 100 4.44 -11.70 20.49
N THR A 101 4.40 -10.49 21.02
CA THR A 101 4.23 -9.26 20.25
C THR A 101 4.98 -8.10 20.91
N GLY A 102 5.04 -6.96 20.24
CA GLY A 102 5.60 -5.75 20.80
C GLY A 102 5.57 -4.59 19.82
N SER A 103 6.38 -3.56 20.07
CA SER A 103 6.48 -2.39 19.18
C SER A 103 6.63 -2.77 17.70
N SER A 104 5.78 -2.21 16.84
CA SER A 104 5.86 -2.35 15.38
C SER A 104 6.86 -1.39 14.72
N ARG A 105 7.54 -0.54 15.51
CA ARG A 105 8.43 0.52 15.00
C ARG A 105 9.54 -0.02 14.10
N ASN A 106 10.22 -1.09 14.52
CA ASN A 106 11.31 -1.66 13.73
C ASN A 106 10.80 -2.39 12.48
N ALA A 107 9.60 -2.99 12.53
CA ALA A 107 8.97 -3.58 11.36
C ALA A 107 8.63 -2.52 10.31
N HIS A 108 8.14 -1.34 10.73
CA HIS A 108 7.93 -0.20 9.85
C HIS A 108 9.24 0.36 9.28
N THR A 109 10.28 0.46 10.11
CA THR A 109 11.60 0.94 9.67
C THR A 109 12.20 -0.01 8.64
N LEU A 110 12.06 -1.33 8.83
CA LEU A 110 12.44 -2.34 7.84
C LEU A 110 11.65 -2.19 6.54
N SER A 111 10.32 -2.06 6.62
CA SER A 111 9.48 -1.88 5.43
C SER A 111 9.88 -0.63 4.62
N ASN A 112 10.18 0.48 5.30
CA ASN A 112 10.67 1.70 4.64
C ASN A 112 12.06 1.49 4.01
N LEU A 113 12.98 0.82 4.71
CA LEU A 113 14.31 0.52 4.17
C LEU A 113 14.22 -0.34 2.90
N VAL A 114 13.34 -1.34 2.89
CA VAL A 114 13.07 -2.18 1.71
C VAL A 114 12.50 -1.34 0.57
N LEU A 115 11.56 -0.44 0.85
CA LEU A 115 11.03 0.49 -0.17
C LEU A 115 12.15 1.34 -0.78
N GLU A 116 13.01 1.93 0.05
CA GLU A 116 14.11 2.81 -0.41
C GLU A 116 15.17 2.08 -1.24
N ARG A 117 15.45 0.81 -0.93
CA ARG A 117 16.54 0.05 -1.57
C ARG A 117 16.07 -0.82 -2.73
N LEU A 118 14.88 -1.39 -2.62
CA LEU A 118 14.39 -2.47 -3.49
C LEU A 118 13.05 -2.14 -4.17
N GLY A 119 12.43 -1.00 -3.82
CA GLY A 119 11.20 -0.52 -4.43
C GLY A 119 9.91 -1.10 -3.85
N SER A 120 8.78 -0.60 -4.36
CA SER A 120 7.43 -0.88 -3.84
C SER A 120 7.02 -2.34 -3.95
N ALA A 121 7.40 -3.04 -5.03
CA ALA A 121 7.11 -4.45 -5.20
C ALA A 121 7.80 -5.33 -4.14
N ALA A 122 9.04 -5.00 -3.76
CA ALA A 122 9.73 -5.69 -2.68
C ALA A 122 9.13 -5.34 -1.31
N GLN A 123 8.75 -4.06 -1.12
CA GLN A 123 8.07 -3.62 0.09
C GLN A 123 6.76 -4.39 0.30
N ALA A 124 5.94 -4.54 -0.74
CA ALA A 124 4.66 -5.25 -0.66
C ALA A 124 4.83 -6.69 -0.14
N ARG A 125 5.79 -7.45 -0.68
CA ARG A 125 6.10 -8.81 -0.20
C ARG A 125 6.54 -8.84 1.26
N VAL A 126 7.37 -7.88 1.68
CA VAL A 126 7.82 -7.78 3.08
C VAL A 126 6.65 -7.41 4.01
N VAL A 127 5.77 -6.52 3.57
CA VAL A 127 4.57 -6.14 4.34
C VAL A 127 3.64 -7.33 4.53
N GLU A 128 3.36 -8.09 3.47
CA GLU A 128 2.60 -9.35 3.54
C GLU A 128 3.27 -10.32 4.53
N GLN A 129 4.59 -10.54 4.40
CA GLN A 129 5.34 -11.46 5.25
C GLN A 129 5.31 -11.05 6.73
N LEU A 130 5.42 -9.75 7.03
CA LEU A 130 5.33 -9.21 8.38
C LEU A 130 3.93 -9.42 8.97
N PHE A 131 2.89 -9.15 8.19
CA PHE A 131 1.52 -9.37 8.63
C PHE A 131 1.20 -10.86 8.85
N ALA A 132 1.44 -11.72 7.85
CA ALA A 132 1.19 -13.15 7.94
C ALA A 132 2.03 -13.79 9.07
N GLY A 133 3.31 -13.42 9.14
CA GLY A 133 4.20 -13.83 10.21
C GLY A 133 3.65 -13.50 11.60
N HIS A 134 3.17 -12.27 11.78
CA HIS A 134 2.60 -11.85 13.04
C HIS A 134 1.25 -12.51 13.31
N PHE A 135 0.27 -12.36 12.41
CA PHE A 135 -1.13 -12.71 12.62
C PHE A 135 -1.48 -14.16 12.39
N GLU A 136 -0.70 -14.93 11.63
CA GLU A 136 -1.00 -16.33 11.35
C GLU A 136 0.04 -17.27 11.98
N HIS A 137 1.32 -16.88 11.92
CA HIS A 137 2.43 -17.75 12.33
C HIS A 137 2.99 -17.45 13.72
N GLY A 138 2.41 -16.50 14.46
CA GLY A 138 2.77 -16.20 15.85
C GLY A 138 4.18 -15.63 16.03
N ARG A 139 4.78 -15.09 14.95
CA ARG A 139 6.09 -14.41 15.02
C ARG A 139 5.94 -13.10 15.78
N ASP A 140 6.94 -12.83 16.61
CA ASP A 140 7.03 -11.58 17.38
C ASP A 140 7.47 -10.44 16.47
N ILE A 141 6.56 -9.49 16.20
CA ILE A 141 6.81 -8.33 15.34
C ILE A 141 7.93 -7.41 15.87
N SER A 142 8.26 -7.51 17.16
CA SER A 142 9.35 -6.77 17.79
C SER A 142 10.68 -7.54 17.83
N SER A 143 10.72 -8.79 17.35
CA SER A 143 11.94 -9.60 17.34
C SER A 143 12.94 -9.10 16.31
N GLN A 144 14.06 -8.55 16.79
CA GLN A 144 15.15 -8.11 15.92
C GLN A 144 15.71 -9.25 15.06
N GLN A 145 15.81 -10.46 15.63
CA GLN A 145 16.30 -11.63 14.89
C GLN A 145 15.35 -11.99 13.74
N TRP A 146 14.04 -11.96 13.96
CA TRP A 146 13.09 -12.23 12.88
C TRP A 146 13.09 -11.12 11.83
N LEU A 147 13.14 -9.85 12.24
CA LEU A 147 13.22 -8.72 11.30
C LEU A 147 14.50 -8.78 10.46
N LEU A 148 15.60 -9.25 11.03
CA LEU A 148 16.84 -9.52 10.29
C LEU A 148 16.61 -10.57 9.20
N GLU A 149 16.00 -11.71 9.55
CA GLU A 149 15.67 -12.78 8.59
C GLU A 149 14.78 -12.27 7.45
N VAL A 150 13.73 -11.52 7.77
CA VAL A 150 12.80 -10.93 6.78
C VAL A 150 13.54 -9.97 5.84
N GLY A 151 14.39 -9.10 6.38
CA GLY A 151 15.17 -8.15 5.58
C GLY A 151 16.15 -8.84 4.63
N CYS A 152 16.89 -9.85 5.12
CA CYS A 152 17.80 -10.62 4.28
C CYS A 152 17.07 -11.40 3.19
N GLN A 153 15.92 -12.01 3.51
CA GLN A 153 15.07 -12.72 2.54
C GLN A 153 14.51 -11.78 1.46
N ALA A 154 14.27 -10.51 1.80
CA ALA A 154 13.88 -9.49 0.83
C ALA A 154 15.00 -9.13 -0.16
N GLY A 155 16.26 -9.46 0.17
CA GLY A 155 17.45 -9.16 -0.63
C GLY A 155 18.32 -8.03 -0.08
N LEU A 156 18.07 -7.55 1.14
CA LEU A 156 18.95 -6.57 1.78
C LEU A 156 20.23 -7.23 2.33
N PRO A 157 21.38 -6.54 2.30
CA PRO A 157 22.58 -6.99 3.00
C PRO A 157 22.34 -7.09 4.51
N GLU A 158 22.79 -8.18 5.14
CA GLU A 158 22.62 -8.42 6.58
C GLU A 158 23.12 -7.24 7.43
N GLU A 159 24.30 -6.71 7.10
CA GLU A 159 24.90 -5.58 7.79
C GLU A 159 24.04 -4.30 7.73
N GLU A 160 23.35 -4.08 6.62
CA GLU A 160 22.46 -2.91 6.47
C GLU A 160 21.23 -3.04 7.38
N VAL A 161 20.64 -4.24 7.44
CA VAL A 161 19.50 -4.51 8.33
C VAL A 161 19.92 -4.42 9.80
N ARG A 162 21.10 -4.96 10.16
CA ARG A 162 21.66 -4.81 11.52
C ARG A 162 21.95 -3.36 11.87
N ALA A 163 22.48 -2.57 10.95
CA ALA A 163 22.71 -1.15 11.15
C ALA A 163 21.40 -0.40 11.39
N MET A 164 20.36 -0.69 10.61
CA MET A 164 19.01 -0.14 10.81
C MET A 164 18.46 -0.46 12.19
N LEU A 165 18.54 -1.73 12.63
CA LEU A 165 18.02 -2.18 13.93
C LEU A 165 18.71 -1.51 15.13
N ARG A 166 19.96 -1.03 14.96
CA ARG A 166 20.72 -0.29 15.97
C ARG A 166 20.57 1.22 15.87
N SER A 167 19.91 1.74 14.83
CA SER A 167 19.89 3.17 14.53
C SER A 167 18.69 3.88 15.15
N ASP A 168 18.95 4.65 16.20
CA ASP A 168 17.96 5.56 16.78
C ASP A 168 17.50 6.64 15.79
N ALA A 169 18.32 6.99 14.81
CA ALA A 169 17.95 7.95 13.78
C ALA A 169 16.90 7.36 12.83
N ALA A 170 17.10 6.11 12.40
CA ALA A 170 16.14 5.40 11.55
C ALA A 170 14.80 5.20 12.29
N ALA A 171 14.86 4.79 13.56
CA ALA A 171 13.68 4.66 14.41
C ALA A 171 12.90 5.98 14.53
N ARG A 172 13.59 7.10 14.83
CA ARG A 172 12.97 8.43 14.93
C ARG A 172 12.37 8.92 13.63
N ALA A 173 13.01 8.65 12.49
CA ALA A 173 12.48 9.00 11.17
C ALA A 173 11.14 8.30 10.90
N THR A 174 11.05 7.01 11.25
CA THR A 174 9.79 6.23 11.15
C THR A 174 8.70 6.79 12.05
N GLU A 175 9.01 7.14 13.30
CA GLU A 175 8.04 7.74 14.22
C GLU A 175 7.54 9.10 13.73
N TRP A 176 8.45 9.92 13.20
CA TRP A 176 8.09 11.22 12.63
C TRP A 176 7.18 11.06 11.40
N ALA A 177 7.47 10.10 10.52
CA ALA A 177 6.59 9.77 9.41
C ALA A 177 5.20 9.31 9.89
N ALA A 178 5.14 8.45 10.92
CA ALA A 178 3.88 8.01 11.51
C ALA A 178 3.08 9.15 12.16
N ARG A 179 3.75 10.14 12.75
CA ARG A 179 3.10 11.34 13.29
C ARG A 179 2.53 12.23 12.19
N ARG A 180 3.26 12.43 11.08
CA ARG A 180 2.79 13.22 9.93
C ARG A 180 1.52 12.67 9.31
N ALA A 181 1.33 11.34 9.32
CA ALA A 181 0.08 10.71 8.89
C ALA A 181 -1.14 11.32 9.60
N ARG A 182 -1.05 11.51 10.92
CA ARG A 182 -2.11 12.15 11.73
C ARG A 182 -2.16 13.65 11.51
N GLU A 183 -1.03 14.33 11.70
CA GLU A 183 -0.96 15.79 11.81
C GLU A 183 -1.18 16.51 10.48
N GLN A 184 -0.72 15.92 9.37
CA GLN A 184 -0.69 16.59 8.07
C GLN A 184 -1.58 15.90 7.04
N HIS A 185 -1.73 14.58 7.15
CA HIS A 185 -2.55 13.80 6.23
C HIS A 185 -3.91 13.45 6.81
N GLY A 186 -4.25 13.87 8.04
CA GLY A 186 -5.57 13.65 8.64
C GLY A 186 -5.96 12.18 8.78
N VAL A 187 -4.99 11.28 8.90
CA VAL A 187 -5.23 9.85 9.14
C VAL A 187 -5.51 9.67 10.63
N GLU A 188 -6.78 9.52 11.00
CA GLU A 188 -7.19 9.36 12.40
C GLU A 188 -7.12 7.89 12.87
N ALA A 189 -7.34 6.96 11.94
CA ALA A 189 -7.37 5.53 12.18
C ALA A 189 -6.76 4.76 10.99
N VAL A 190 -6.38 3.52 11.24
CA VAL A 190 -5.89 2.58 10.23
C VAL A 190 -6.78 1.35 10.13
N PRO A 191 -6.84 0.69 8.95
CA PRO A 191 -6.17 1.07 7.70
C PRO A 191 -6.75 2.35 7.07
N CYS A 192 -5.91 3.12 6.39
CA CYS A 192 -6.36 4.24 5.56
C CYS A 192 -5.63 4.21 4.21
N MET A 193 -6.38 3.95 3.14
CA MET A 193 -5.85 3.90 1.79
C MET A 193 -6.13 5.21 1.06
N THR A 194 -5.18 5.65 0.24
CA THR A 194 -5.36 6.75 -0.70
C THR A 194 -5.03 6.26 -2.10
N VAL A 195 -6.03 6.23 -2.98
CA VAL A 195 -5.88 5.79 -4.37
C VAL A 195 -5.74 7.01 -5.28
N GLN A 196 -4.72 7.01 -6.14
CA GLN A 196 -4.33 8.12 -7.02
C GLN A 196 -4.23 9.47 -6.32
N SER A 197 -3.74 9.46 -5.07
CA SER A 197 -3.61 10.68 -4.25
C SER A 197 -4.91 11.49 -4.09
N ARG A 198 -6.07 10.90 -4.40
CA ARG A 198 -7.36 11.61 -4.49
C ARG A 198 -8.47 10.91 -3.73
N PHE A 199 -8.59 9.59 -3.88
CA PHE A 199 -9.67 8.83 -3.25
C PHE A 199 -9.20 8.26 -1.92
N ARG A 200 -9.69 8.85 -0.82
CA ARG A 200 -9.41 8.36 0.52
C ARG A 200 -10.44 7.32 0.93
N VAL A 201 -9.95 6.17 1.39
CA VAL A 201 -10.74 5.05 1.88
C VAL A 201 -10.30 4.77 3.32
N GLY A 202 -11.17 5.12 4.28
CA GLY A 202 -10.93 4.92 5.71
C GLY A 202 -11.49 3.58 6.20
N GLY A 203 -10.71 2.89 7.02
CA GLY A 203 -11.06 1.59 7.58
C GLY A 203 -11.01 0.45 6.56
N TYR A 204 -11.30 -0.75 7.05
CA TYR A 204 -11.47 -1.92 6.19
C TYR A 204 -12.69 -1.73 5.28
N GLN A 205 -12.51 -2.01 3.99
CA GLN A 205 -13.57 -2.08 2.99
C GLN A 205 -13.42 -3.37 2.22
N ASP A 206 -14.52 -3.89 1.69
CA ASP A 206 -14.51 -5.08 0.85
C ASP A 206 -13.93 -4.77 -0.54
N GLN A 207 -13.50 -5.84 -1.22
CA GLN A 207 -12.83 -5.81 -2.52
C GLN A 207 -13.60 -5.03 -3.59
N ASP A 208 -14.94 -5.15 -3.62
CA ASP A 208 -15.81 -4.50 -4.61
C ASP A 208 -15.63 -2.97 -4.67
N LEU A 209 -15.32 -2.34 -3.53
CA LEU A 209 -15.05 -0.90 -3.50
C LEU A 209 -13.79 -0.55 -4.28
N PHE A 210 -12.71 -1.30 -4.09
CA PHE A 210 -11.45 -1.08 -4.79
C PHE A 210 -11.58 -1.38 -6.27
N GLU A 211 -12.27 -2.46 -6.64
CA GLU A 211 -12.56 -2.75 -8.06
C GLU A 211 -13.33 -1.60 -8.73
N THR A 212 -14.39 -1.10 -8.09
CA THR A 212 -15.16 0.04 -8.59
C THR A 212 -14.29 1.29 -8.75
N LEU A 213 -13.41 1.57 -7.78
CA LEU A 213 -12.48 2.69 -7.86
C LEU A 213 -11.46 2.53 -9.00
N PHE A 214 -10.91 1.34 -9.20
CA PHE A 214 -9.93 1.07 -10.25
C PHE A 214 -10.56 1.22 -11.65
N GLU A 215 -11.79 0.71 -11.85
CA GLU A 215 -12.53 0.89 -13.10
C GLU A 215 -12.82 2.37 -13.40
N LYS A 216 -13.22 3.13 -12.37
CA LYS A 216 -13.43 4.57 -12.50
C LYS A 216 -12.14 5.27 -12.94
N ILE A 217 -11.02 4.99 -12.27
CA ILE A 217 -9.71 5.59 -12.57
C ILE A 217 -9.25 5.23 -13.99
N LYS A 218 -9.46 3.97 -14.40
CA LYS A 218 -9.18 3.53 -15.76
C LYS A 218 -9.95 4.35 -16.79
N THR A 219 -11.25 4.46 -16.61
CA THR A 219 -12.14 5.20 -17.53
C THR A 219 -11.72 6.67 -17.64
N GLU A 220 -11.42 7.32 -16.51
CA GLU A 220 -10.97 8.72 -16.51
C GLU A 220 -9.63 8.90 -17.24
N LYS A 221 -8.65 8.03 -16.99
CA LYS A 221 -7.34 8.08 -17.67
C LYS A 221 -7.44 7.82 -19.17
N GLU A 222 -8.29 6.88 -19.58
CA GLU A 222 -8.53 6.58 -21.00
C GLU A 222 -9.21 7.77 -21.71
N ALA A 223 -10.18 8.43 -21.05
CA ALA A 223 -10.82 9.63 -21.60
C ALA A 223 -9.84 10.80 -21.77
N SER A 224 -9.01 11.08 -20.75
CA SER A 224 -7.99 12.13 -20.83
C SER A 224 -6.94 11.86 -21.91
N ALA A 225 -6.55 10.59 -22.13
CA ALA A 225 -5.62 10.23 -23.18
C ALA A 225 -6.20 10.48 -24.59
N VAL A 226 -7.49 10.22 -24.79
CA VAL A 226 -8.19 10.51 -26.07
C VAL A 226 -8.25 12.01 -26.33
N GLU A 227 -8.57 12.81 -25.31
CA GLU A 227 -8.63 14.28 -25.42
C GLU A 227 -7.26 14.89 -25.78
N GLN A 228 -6.19 14.42 -25.12
CA GLN A 228 -4.81 14.85 -25.42
C GLN A 228 -4.36 14.44 -26.82
N ALA A 229 -4.72 13.23 -27.28
CA ALA A 229 -4.41 12.81 -28.64
C ALA A 229 -5.13 13.67 -29.70
N TYR A 230 -6.36 14.11 -29.39
CA TYR A 230 -7.15 14.99 -30.25
C TYR A 230 -6.57 16.42 -30.31
N SER A 231 -6.11 16.98 -29.18
CA SER A 231 -5.50 18.32 -29.15
C SER A 231 -4.18 18.37 -29.91
N VAL A 232 -3.32 17.36 -29.73
CA VAL A 232 -2.03 17.26 -30.43
C VAL A 232 -2.19 17.13 -31.94
N SER A 233 -3.19 16.36 -32.40
CA SER A 233 -3.49 16.22 -33.84
C SER A 233 -3.96 17.52 -34.48
N ARG A 234 -4.63 18.39 -33.70
CA ARG A 234 -5.15 19.67 -34.16
C ARG A 234 -4.07 20.75 -34.24
N GLU A 235 -3.05 20.70 -33.38
CA GLU A 235 -1.89 21.58 -33.43
C GLU A 235 -0.94 21.24 -34.59
N MET A 236 -0.82 19.96 -34.97
CA MET A 236 0.02 19.55 -36.12
C MET A 236 -0.68 19.70 -37.49
N GLY A 237 -1.99 19.94 -37.53
CA GLY A 237 -2.76 20.14 -38.77
C GLY A 237 -2.93 21.60 -39.18
N GLY A 238 -2.24 22.54 -38.53
CA GLY A 238 -2.38 23.98 -38.72
C GLY A 238 -1.36 24.60 -39.70
N GLU A 239 -1.08 23.97 -40.84
CA GLU A 239 -0.28 24.60 -41.91
C GLU A 239 -0.63 24.00 -43.29
N GLU A 240 -1.87 24.18 -43.74
CA GLU A 240 -2.19 24.11 -45.17
C GLU A 240 -2.49 25.53 -45.66
N ASP A 241 -1.42 26.17 -46.13
CA ASP A 241 -1.47 27.45 -46.82
C ASP A 241 -2.30 27.30 -48.10
N GLY A 242 -3.33 28.13 -48.20
CA GLY A 242 -4.39 27.99 -49.20
C GLY A 242 -3.89 28.16 -50.62
N CYS A 243 -3.93 27.08 -51.41
CA CYS A 243 -3.90 27.19 -52.86
C CYS A 243 -5.26 27.69 -53.36
N ARG A 244 -5.40 29.03 -53.45
CA ARG A 244 -6.55 29.68 -54.10
C ARG A 244 -6.48 29.47 -55.62
N PRO A 245 -7.52 28.94 -56.29
CA PRO A 245 -7.58 28.97 -57.73
C PRO A 245 -7.80 30.41 -58.21
N GLN A 246 -6.84 30.95 -58.96
CA GLN A 246 -7.01 32.24 -59.64
C GLN A 246 -7.98 32.03 -60.81
N PHE A 247 -9.20 32.54 -60.65
CA PHE A 247 -10.11 32.83 -61.77
C PHE A 247 -9.73 34.19 -62.35
N THR A 248 -9.36 34.24 -63.62
CA THR A 248 -9.27 35.48 -64.40
C THR A 248 -10.40 35.52 -65.43
N PRO A 249 -11.22 36.58 -65.47
CA PRO A 249 -12.13 36.82 -66.59
C PRO A 249 -11.41 37.68 -67.65
N GLY A 250 -11.47 37.25 -68.92
CA GLY A 250 -10.93 37.97 -70.08
C GLY A 250 -10.81 37.06 -71.29
#